data_AF-A0A351CFS0-F1
#
_entry.id   AF-A0A351CFS0-F1
#
_cell.length_a   1.000
_cell.length_b   1.000
_cell.length_c   1.000
_cell.angle_alpha   90.00
_cell.angle_beta   90.00
_cell.angle_gamma   90.00
#
_symmetry.space_group_name_H-M   'P 1'
#
loop_
_entity.id
_entity.type
_entity.pdbx_description
1 polymer ?
#
loop_
_entity_poly.entity_id
_entity_poly.type
_entity_poly.pdbx_seq_one_letter_code
_entity_poly.pdbx_strand_id
1 'polypeptide(L)' 'MTNRKIKEVERGDRMDAGSKNNLPDITHLIRSIQRIEGNPDCFRKANGNCDRKDCFWREYCLKKTQKALK' A
#
# COMPACT_ATOMS: atom_id res chain seq x y z
N MET A 1 -5.37 -29.20 33.15
CA MET A 1 -4.50 -28.78 32.03
C MET A 1 -5.36 -28.65 30.78
N THR A 2 -5.80 -27.45 30.43
CA THR A 2 -6.68 -27.25 29.26
C THR A 2 -5.83 -27.09 28.00
N ASN A 3 -5.91 -28.07 27.11
CA ASN A 3 -5.32 -28.03 25.77
C ASN A 3 -5.95 -26.90 24.96
N ARG A 4 -5.23 -25.80 24.79
CA ARG A 4 -5.61 -24.72 23.86
C ARG A 4 -5.24 -25.16 22.45
N LYS A 5 -6.25 -25.53 21.65
CA LYS A 5 -6.11 -25.74 20.20
C LYS A 5 -5.80 -24.39 19.56
N ILE A 6 -4.55 -24.17 19.16
CA ILE A 6 -4.15 -23.06 18.30
C ILE A 6 -4.72 -23.38 16.91
N LYS A 7 -5.63 -22.54 16.38
CA LYS A 7 -6.10 -22.64 15.01
C LYS A 7 -5.04 -22.03 14.10
N GLU A 8 -4.51 -22.84 13.20
CA GLU A 8 -3.64 -22.39 12.11
C GLU A 8 -4.42 -21.40 11.23
N VAL A 9 -3.90 -20.19 11.08
CA VAL A 9 -4.42 -19.19 10.13
C VAL A 9 -3.74 -19.48 8.79
N GLU A 10 -4.41 -20.23 7.94
CA GLU A 10 -4.01 -20.41 6.55
C GLU A 10 -4.14 -19.07 5.81
N ARG A 11 -3.01 -18.42 5.51
CA ARG A 11 -2.98 -17.28 4.60
C ARG A 11 -3.14 -17.83 3.18
N GLY A 12 -4.34 -17.71 2.63
CA GLY A 12 -4.59 -18.02 1.22
C GLY A 12 -3.94 -17.00 0.31
N ASP A 13 -2.74 -17.31 -0.19
CA ASP A 13 -2.09 -16.51 -1.23
C ASP A 13 -2.76 -16.81 -2.58
N ARG A 14 -3.61 -15.89 -3.05
CA ARG A 14 -4.16 -15.95 -4.41
C ARG A 14 -3.05 -15.54 -5.39
N MET A 15 -2.54 -16.50 -6.15
CA MET A 15 -1.61 -16.24 -7.26
C MET A 15 -2.39 -15.81 -8.50
N ASP A 16 -2.29 -14.53 -8.86
CA ASP A 16 -2.82 -13.99 -10.11
C ASP A 16 -1.84 -14.28 -11.26
N ALA A 17 -2.36 -14.91 -12.31
CA ALA A 17 -1.61 -15.34 -13.48
C ALA A 17 -1.33 -14.14 -14.39
N GLY A 18 -0.18 -13.50 -14.21
CA GLY A 18 0.19 -12.32 -15.01
C GLY A 18 1.64 -11.89 -14.81
N SER A 19 2.59 -12.81 -14.96
CA SER A 19 4.02 -12.50 -14.87
C SER A 19 4.46 -11.56 -15.99
N LYS A 20 4.73 -10.29 -15.64
CA LYS A 20 5.70 -9.46 -16.35
C LYS A 20 6.75 -8.78 -15.45
N ASN A 21 6.60 -8.71 -14.13
CA ASN A 21 7.63 -8.14 -13.25
C ASN A 21 7.51 -8.69 -11.81
N ASN A 22 8.51 -9.43 -11.31
CA ASN A 22 8.63 -9.79 -9.88
C ASN A 22 8.91 -8.58 -8.95
N LEU A 23 8.56 -7.36 -9.38
CA LEU A 23 8.83 -6.16 -8.61
C LEU A 23 7.71 -5.98 -7.58
N PRO A 24 8.02 -5.73 -6.29
CA PRO A 24 7.01 -5.43 -5.29
C PRO A 24 6.16 -4.23 -5.71
N ASP A 25 4.85 -4.29 -5.46
CA ASP A 25 4.00 -3.11 -5.60
C ASP A 25 4.39 -2.09 -4.52
N ILE A 26 5.30 -1.19 -4.90
CA ILE A 26 5.82 -0.14 -4.02
C ILE A 26 4.71 0.78 -3.53
N THR A 27 3.62 0.91 -4.28
CA THR A 27 2.45 1.70 -3.90
C THR A 27 1.76 1.06 -2.71
N HIS A 28 1.55 -0.25 -2.78
CA HIS A 28 0.97 -1.02 -1.67
C HIS A 28 1.87 -1.02 -0.44
N LEU A 29 3.18 -1.16 -0.64
CA LEU A 29 4.18 -1.13 0.44
C LEU A 29 4.16 0.21 1.19
N ILE A 30 4.31 1.32 0.46
CA ILE A 30 4.37 2.65 1.07
C ILE A 30 3.06 2.97 1.82
N ARG A 31 1.91 2.66 1.22
CA ARG A 31 0.61 2.85 1.90
C ARG A 31 0.47 1.99 3.16
N SER A 32 1.08 0.81 3.18
CA SER A 32 1.11 0.00 4.40
C SER A 32 1.91 0.65 5.52
N ILE A 33 3.05 1.27 5.20
CA ILE A 33 3.83 2.08 6.16
C ILE A 33 2.99 3.26 6.67
N GLN A 34 2.31 3.99 5.77
CA GLN A 34 1.44 5.11 6.15
C GLN A 34 0.38 4.69 7.19
N ARG A 35 -0.29 3.55 6.99
CA ARG A 35 -1.27 3.03 7.96
C ARG A 35 -0.65 2.65 9.30
N ILE A 36 0.53 2.04 9.30
CA ILE A 36 1.26 1.70 10.53
C ILE A 36 1.62 2.96 11.33
N GLU A 37 1.94 4.05 10.64
CA GLU A 37 2.20 5.37 11.24
C GLU A 37 0.92 6.16 11.61
N GLY A 38 -0.28 5.63 11.33
CA GLY A 38 -1.55 6.34 11.54
C GLY A 38 -1.83 7.45 10.51
N ASN A 39 -1.08 7.48 9.42
CA ASN A 39 -1.24 8.42 8.32
C ASN A 39 -2.25 7.90 7.27
N PRO A 40 -2.99 8.77 6.57
CA PRO A 40 -3.87 8.36 5.49
C PRO A 40 -3.08 7.86 4.27
N ASP A 41 -3.70 6.99 3.47
CA ASP A 41 -3.16 6.45 2.20
C ASP A 41 -3.08 7.55 1.10
N CYS A 42 -2.22 8.55 1.26
CA CYS A 42 -2.11 9.67 0.33
C CYS A 42 -1.14 9.42 -0.83
N PHE A 43 -0.20 8.47 -0.70
CA PHE A 43 0.81 8.19 -1.72
C PHE A 43 0.16 7.83 -3.07
N ARG A 44 0.43 8.65 -4.11
CA ARG A 44 -0.13 8.53 -5.47
C ARG A 44 -1.65 8.43 -5.56
N LYS A 45 -2.39 8.75 -4.49
CA LYS A 45 -3.86 8.74 -4.41
C LYS A 45 -4.45 10.12 -4.18
N ALA A 46 -3.63 11.01 -3.63
CA ALA A 46 -3.96 12.36 -3.23
C ALA A 46 -4.58 13.25 -4.33
N ASN A 47 -4.50 12.89 -5.61
CA ASN A 47 -5.02 13.70 -6.73
C ASN A 47 -4.53 15.17 -6.67
N GLY A 48 -3.30 15.39 -6.18
CA GLY A 48 -2.77 16.74 -5.99
C GLY A 48 -3.09 17.38 -4.62
N ASN A 49 -3.70 16.65 -3.68
CA ASN A 49 -4.01 17.15 -2.35
C ASN A 49 -3.31 16.37 -1.21
N CYS A 50 -2.45 17.04 -0.45
CA CYS A 50 -1.80 16.51 0.75
C CYS A 50 -1.69 17.61 1.81
N ASP A 51 -2.63 17.61 2.75
CA ASP A 51 -2.75 18.63 3.81
C ASP A 51 -1.66 18.53 4.88
N ARG A 52 -1.04 17.36 5.01
CA ARG A 52 0.07 17.09 5.93
C ARG A 52 1.37 17.69 5.37
N LYS A 53 1.82 18.80 5.95
CA LYS A 53 3.08 19.48 5.58
C LYS A 53 4.32 18.66 5.95
N ASP A 54 4.18 17.82 6.97
CA ASP A 54 5.19 16.89 7.51
C ASP A 54 5.19 15.52 6.80
N CYS A 55 4.39 15.34 5.74
CA CYS A 55 4.35 14.07 5.03
C CYS A 55 5.66 13.82 4.27
N PHE A 56 6.35 12.74 4.63
CA PHE A 56 7.60 12.32 3.97
C PHE A 56 7.42 12.09 2.46
N TRP A 57 6.23 11.67 2.05
CA TRP A 57 5.90 11.34 0.66
C TRP A 57 5.19 12.48 -0.08
N ARG A 58 5.16 13.69 0.48
CA ARG A 58 4.31 14.80 0.00
C ARG A 58 4.51 15.11 -1.48
N GLU A 59 5.75 15.14 -1.97
CA GLU A 59 6.06 15.39 -3.38
C GLU A 59 5.37 14.37 -4.31
N TYR A 60 5.39 13.09 -3.95
CA TYR A 60 4.73 12.02 -4.70
C TYR A 60 3.21 12.03 -4.57
N CYS A 61 2.69 12.55 -3.45
CA CYS A 61 1.25 12.73 -3.27
C CYS A 61 0.71 13.85 -4.18
N LEU A 62 1.50 14.92 -4.34
CA LEU A 62 1.14 16.08 -5.16
C LEU A 62 1.40 15.87 -6.66
N LYS A 63 2.25 14.91 -7.02
CA LYS A 63 2.51 14.57 -8.42
C LYS A 63 1.22 14.09 -9.08
N LYS A 64 0.76 14.81 -10.12
CA LYS A 64 -0.35 14.37 -10.96
C LYS A 64 -0.02 12.97 -11.46
N THR A 65 -0.90 12.00 -11.16
CA THR A 65 -0.74 10.65 -11.71
C THR A 65 -0.72 10.78 -13.22
N GLN A 66 0.37 10.36 -13.88
CA GLN A 66 0.40 10.23 -15.33
C GLN A 66 -0.70 9.22 -15.68
N LYS A 67 -1.86 9.71 -16.13
CA LYS A 67 -2.83 8.86 -16.81
C LYS A 67 -2.06 8.25 -17.97
N ALA A 68 -1.99 6.92 -18.03
CA ALA A 68 -1.64 6.26 -19.27
C ALA A 68 -2.60 6.82 -20.32
N LEU A 69 -2.06 7.53 -21.31
CA LEU A 69 -2.80 7.96 -22.48
C LEU A 69 -3.34 6.66 -23.09
N LYS A 70 -4.66 6.44 -23.00
CA LYS A 70 -5.34 5.34 -23.70
C LYS A 70 -5.53 5.74 -25.14
#